data_AF-X0T642-F1
#
_entry.id   AF-X0T642-F1
#
_cell.length_a   1.000
_cell.length_b   1.000
_cell.length_c   1.000
_cell.angle_alpha   90.00
_cell.angle_beta   90.00
_cell.angle_gamma   90.00
#
_symmetry.space_group_name_H-M   'P 1'
#
loop_
_entity.id
_entity.type
_entity.pdbx_description
1 polymer ?
#
loop_
_entity_poly.entity_id
_entity_poly.type
_entity_poly.pdbx_seq_one_letter_code
_entity_poly.pdbx_strand_id
1 'polypeptide(L)'
;YLRWWRPLEPGKNRELGAPEHTGEFLDGFGNKVTCLAVANPSPEANGGQKLTTRAAGFGVVKFNKKTREITIECWPRNVDITDPASRQYPGWPRTIKQEDNYGREAVAYLPTIQVRGMKNPVVQVIDESNQKIVCTLRINGTSYRPKVFKKGRYTVKIGELDTDKMKTLKGIRSLPPNKTKKIRVKF
;
A
#
# COMPACT_ATOMS: atom_id res chain seq x y z
N TYR A 1 5.27 -14.21 27.08
CA TYR A 1 4.08 -13.96 26.26
C TYR A 1 4.47 -14.06 24.79
N LEU A 2 3.81 -14.93 24.02
CA LEU A 2 4.01 -15.01 22.57
C LEU A 2 3.04 -14.05 21.90
N ARG A 3 3.53 -13.20 21.00
CA ARG A 3 2.65 -12.39 20.15
C ARG A 3 2.06 -13.31 19.08
N TRP A 4 0.74 -13.44 19.07
CA TRP A 4 0.02 -14.35 18.19
C TRP A 4 -1.21 -13.63 17.62
N TRP A 5 -1.38 -13.64 16.31
CA TRP A 5 -2.63 -13.28 15.66
C TRP A 5 -3.58 -14.48 15.65
N ARG A 6 -4.54 -14.50 16.58
CA ARG A 6 -5.51 -15.58 16.73
C ARG A 6 -6.92 -14.98 16.87
N PRO A 7 -7.56 -14.59 15.75
CA PRO A 7 -8.93 -14.10 15.80
C PRO A 7 -9.86 -15.20 16.31
N LEU A 8 -10.97 -14.80 16.95
CA LEU A 8 -11.96 -15.73 17.51
C LEU A 8 -12.76 -16.42 16.40
N GLU A 9 -13.01 -15.71 15.31
CA GLU A 9 -13.77 -16.18 14.15
C GLU A 9 -12.88 -16.21 12.91
N PRO A 10 -13.15 -17.08 11.93
CA PRO A 10 -12.49 -17.05 10.64
C PRO A 10 -12.68 -15.71 9.92
N GLY A 11 -11.63 -15.25 9.23
CA GLY A 11 -11.68 -14.03 8.44
C GLY A 11 -12.51 -14.19 7.17
N LYS A 12 -13.17 -13.10 6.77
CA LYS A 12 -13.97 -13.03 5.53
C LYS A 12 -13.07 -12.67 4.34
N ASN A 13 -13.53 -12.94 3.12
CA ASN A 13 -12.84 -12.53 1.87
C ASN A 13 -11.35 -12.92 1.80
N ARG A 14 -11.01 -14.07 2.39
CA ARG A 14 -9.69 -14.68 2.34
C ARG A 14 -9.38 -15.23 0.94
N GLU A 15 -8.11 -15.25 0.58
CA GLU A 15 -7.64 -15.91 -0.64
C GLU A 15 -8.00 -17.40 -0.61
N LEU A 16 -8.25 -17.97 -1.79
CA LEU A 16 -8.59 -19.39 -1.90
C LEU A 16 -7.45 -20.25 -1.31
N GLY A 17 -7.80 -21.13 -0.38
CA GLY A 17 -6.83 -21.99 0.32
C GLY A 17 -6.00 -21.31 1.43
N ALA A 18 -6.19 -20.01 1.70
CA ALA A 18 -5.47 -19.33 2.79
C ALA A 18 -5.96 -19.80 4.19
N PRO A 19 -5.18 -19.62 5.27
CA PRO A 19 -5.60 -20.01 6.62
C PRO A 19 -6.84 -19.25 7.13
N GLU A 20 -7.60 -19.83 8.06
CA GLU A 20 -8.80 -19.19 8.64
C GLU A 20 -8.53 -17.89 9.38
N HIS A 21 -7.33 -17.74 9.93
CA HIS A 21 -6.93 -16.51 10.61
C HIS A 21 -6.50 -15.38 9.65
N THR A 22 -6.64 -15.57 8.33
CA THR A 22 -6.42 -14.54 7.30
C THR A 22 -7.75 -14.03 6.74
N GLY A 23 -7.72 -12.91 6.02
CA GLY A 23 -8.91 -12.22 5.51
C GLY A 23 -9.24 -10.96 6.30
N GLU A 24 -10.50 -10.52 6.24
CA GLU A 24 -10.99 -9.29 6.85
C GLU A 24 -11.35 -9.44 8.33
N PHE A 25 -10.90 -8.48 9.13
CA PHE A 25 -11.13 -8.39 10.57
C PHE A 25 -11.29 -6.94 11.02
N LEU A 26 -11.66 -6.79 12.29
CA LEU A 26 -11.45 -5.56 13.05
C LEU A 26 -10.26 -5.77 13.99
N ASP A 27 -9.36 -4.79 14.07
CA ASP A 27 -8.32 -4.80 15.10
C ASP A 27 -8.89 -4.44 16.49
N GLY A 28 -8.05 -4.44 17.51
CA GLY A 28 -8.46 -4.12 18.89
C GLY A 28 -9.03 -2.70 19.10
N PHE A 29 -8.87 -1.81 18.13
CA PHE A 29 -9.42 -0.45 18.13
C PHE A 29 -10.63 -0.30 17.20
N GLY A 30 -11.09 -1.39 16.57
CA GLY A 30 -12.19 -1.37 15.61
C GLY A 30 -11.80 -0.89 14.21
N ASN A 31 -10.51 -0.78 13.89
CA ASN A 31 -10.08 -0.48 12.52
C ASN A 31 -10.27 -1.71 11.63
N LYS A 32 -10.73 -1.47 10.40
CA LYS A 32 -10.83 -2.53 9.39
C LYS A 32 -9.43 -2.91 8.90
N VAL A 33 -9.09 -4.18 9.03
CA VAL A 33 -7.80 -4.73 8.57
C VAL A 33 -8.04 -5.98 7.74
N THR A 34 -7.16 -6.21 6.75
CA THR A 34 -7.13 -7.48 6.01
C THR A 34 -5.80 -8.15 6.30
N CYS A 35 -5.81 -9.25 7.05
CA CYS A 35 -4.62 -10.04 7.32
C CYS A 35 -4.32 -10.94 6.11
N LEU A 36 -3.24 -10.66 5.39
CA LEU A 36 -2.82 -11.47 4.22
C LEU A 36 -1.87 -12.60 4.60
N ALA A 37 -1.07 -12.42 5.64
CA ALA A 37 -0.12 -13.41 6.14
C ALA A 37 0.28 -13.07 7.58
N VAL A 38 0.49 -14.09 8.41
CA VAL A 38 1.03 -13.95 9.77
C VAL A 38 1.86 -15.19 10.16
N ALA A 39 3.01 -14.96 10.79
CA ALA A 39 4.01 -15.97 11.11
C ALA A 39 3.75 -16.35 12.56
N ASN A 40 2.58 -16.95 12.76
CA ASN A 40 2.14 -17.34 14.08
C ASN A 40 3.09 -18.41 14.63
N PRO A 41 3.45 -18.34 15.92
CA PRO A 41 4.24 -19.38 16.55
C PRO A 41 3.47 -20.70 16.57
N SER A 42 4.19 -21.81 16.43
CA SER A 42 3.60 -23.12 16.72
C SER A 42 3.23 -23.22 18.21
N PRO A 43 2.13 -23.91 18.57
CA PRO A 43 1.83 -24.27 19.96
C PRO A 43 2.87 -25.20 20.59
N GLU A 44 3.68 -25.90 19.79
CA GLU A 44 4.72 -26.83 20.20
C GLU A 44 6.08 -26.13 20.32
N ALA A 45 6.95 -26.61 21.21
CA ALA A 45 8.31 -26.12 21.28
C ALA A 45 9.11 -26.61 20.07
N ASN A 46 9.71 -25.69 19.31
CA ASN A 46 10.55 -25.99 18.15
C ASN A 46 12.04 -26.11 18.52
N GLY A 47 12.34 -26.60 19.72
CA GLY A 47 13.66 -27.18 20.06
C GLY A 47 14.85 -26.23 20.15
N GLY A 48 14.77 -25.14 20.92
CA GLY A 48 16.00 -24.40 21.26
C GLY A 48 15.98 -23.63 22.58
N GLN A 49 17.06 -22.91 22.84
CA GLN A 49 17.26 -22.14 24.08
C GLN A 49 16.41 -20.84 24.10
N LYS A 50 16.65 -19.95 25.07
CA LYS A 50 15.90 -18.70 25.37
C LYS A 50 15.54 -17.79 24.16
N LEU A 51 16.23 -17.92 23.03
CA LEU A 51 16.06 -17.09 21.80
C LEU A 51 15.42 -17.81 20.60
N THR A 52 14.92 -19.04 20.78
CA THR A 52 14.40 -19.87 19.68
C THR A 52 12.87 -19.94 19.62
N THR A 53 12.17 -19.02 20.28
CA THR A 53 10.70 -19.01 20.35
C THR A 53 10.07 -19.14 18.96
N ARG A 54 9.54 -20.33 18.66
CA ARG A 54 8.36 -20.77 17.90
C ARG A 54 7.91 -20.08 16.58
N ALA A 55 8.33 -18.84 16.31
CA ALA A 55 8.28 -18.14 15.01
C ALA A 55 9.35 -17.02 14.93
N ALA A 56 10.56 -17.27 15.42
CA ALA A 56 11.65 -16.30 15.36
C ALA A 56 12.16 -16.13 13.92
N GLY A 57 12.48 -14.89 13.54
CA GLY A 57 12.87 -14.58 12.17
C GLY A 57 13.18 -13.11 11.96
N PHE A 58 13.26 -12.72 10.69
CA PHE A 58 13.43 -11.33 10.29
C PHE A 58 12.59 -11.02 9.05
N GLY A 59 12.18 -9.76 8.94
CA GLY A 59 11.50 -9.25 7.76
C GLY A 59 12.44 -8.44 6.88
N VAL A 60 12.26 -8.51 5.57
CA VAL A 60 12.97 -7.65 4.61
C VAL A 60 11.94 -6.96 3.73
N VAL A 61 12.03 -5.64 3.60
CA VAL A 61 11.18 -4.87 2.69
C VAL A 61 12.02 -4.34 1.53
N LYS A 62 11.74 -4.84 0.33
CA LYS A 62 12.44 -4.49 -0.90
C LYS A 62 11.59 -3.51 -1.71
N PHE A 63 12.15 -2.33 -2.00
CA PHE A 63 11.49 -1.28 -2.78
C PHE A 63 12.02 -1.25 -4.21
N ASN A 64 11.22 -1.66 -5.19
CA ASN A 64 11.54 -1.47 -6.58
C ASN A 64 11.13 -0.06 -7.02
N LYS A 65 12.10 0.87 -7.04
CA LYS A 65 11.85 2.28 -7.40
C LYS A 65 11.39 2.47 -8.85
N LYS A 66 11.70 1.53 -9.76
CA LYS A 66 11.32 1.59 -11.17
C LYS A 66 9.85 1.18 -11.37
N THR A 67 9.41 0.10 -10.73
CA THR A 67 8.03 -0.42 -10.87
C THR A 67 7.07 0.09 -9.81
N ARG A 68 7.59 0.70 -8.73
CA ARG A 68 6.83 1.12 -7.52
C ARG A 68 6.21 -0.05 -6.76
N GLU A 69 6.82 -1.22 -6.87
CA GLU A 69 6.47 -2.40 -6.09
C GLU A 69 7.25 -2.44 -4.79
N ILE A 70 6.60 -2.98 -3.76
CA ILE A 70 7.10 -3.18 -2.42
C ILE A 70 6.93 -4.65 -2.11
N THR A 71 8.04 -5.38 -2.05
CA THR A 71 8.04 -6.80 -1.68
C THR A 71 8.43 -6.93 -0.21
N ILE A 72 7.57 -7.57 0.56
CA ILE A 72 7.71 -7.82 1.98
C ILE A 72 8.01 -9.30 2.14
N GLU A 73 9.16 -9.60 2.72
CA GLU A 73 9.63 -10.95 2.99
C GLU A 73 9.60 -11.24 4.48
N CYS A 74 9.42 -12.50 4.85
CA CYS A 74 9.45 -12.95 6.25
C CYS A 74 10.18 -14.29 6.34
N TRP A 75 11.42 -14.25 6.82
CA TRP A 75 12.33 -15.39 6.86
C TRP A 75 12.45 -15.96 8.27
N PRO A 76 12.46 -17.30 8.43
CA PRO A 76 12.87 -17.93 9.68
C PRO A 76 14.31 -17.55 10.06
N ARG A 77 14.64 -17.61 11.36
CA ARG A 77 15.95 -17.16 11.84
C ARG A 77 17.13 -18.05 11.42
N ASN A 78 16.90 -19.36 11.36
CA ASN A 78 17.96 -20.37 11.23
C ASN A 78 17.94 -21.02 9.84
N VAL A 79 17.72 -20.24 8.79
CA VAL A 79 17.77 -20.71 7.39
C VAL A 79 18.84 -19.94 6.62
N ASP A 80 19.48 -20.62 5.67
CA ASP A 80 20.35 -19.97 4.70
C ASP A 80 19.47 -19.36 3.59
N ILE A 81 19.36 -18.03 3.57
CA ILE A 81 18.55 -17.34 2.56
C ILE A 81 19.16 -17.35 1.16
N THR A 82 20.41 -17.79 1.01
CA THR A 82 21.07 -17.97 -0.29
C THR A 82 20.80 -19.34 -0.90
N ASP A 83 20.39 -20.31 -0.08
CA ASP A 83 19.95 -21.63 -0.54
C ASP A 83 18.57 -21.52 -1.22
N PRO A 84 18.43 -21.88 -2.52
CA PRO A 84 17.15 -21.86 -3.21
C PRO A 84 16.12 -22.86 -2.64
N ALA A 85 16.52 -23.83 -1.82
CA ALA A 85 15.63 -24.73 -1.11
C ALA A 85 14.98 -24.09 0.12
N SER A 86 15.57 -23.03 0.68
CA SER A 86 15.01 -22.32 1.82
C SER A 86 13.65 -21.70 1.50
N ARG A 87 12.80 -21.60 2.52
CA ARG A 87 11.44 -21.07 2.40
C ARG A 87 11.20 -19.99 3.45
N GLN A 88 10.45 -18.97 3.03
CA GLN A 88 9.86 -17.99 3.93
C GLN A 88 8.73 -18.63 4.74
N TYR A 89 8.22 -17.92 5.75
CA TYR A 89 7.01 -18.34 6.43
C TYR A 89 5.83 -18.46 5.43
N PRO A 90 4.85 -19.35 5.70
CA PRO A 90 3.68 -19.51 4.82
C PRO A 90 2.93 -18.19 4.59
N GLY A 91 2.61 -17.90 3.34
CA GLY A 91 1.96 -16.63 2.95
C GLY A 91 2.93 -15.50 2.60
N TRP A 92 4.25 -15.73 2.65
CA TRP A 92 5.28 -14.82 2.17
C TRP A 92 6.08 -15.41 1.00
N PRO A 93 6.69 -14.55 0.16
CA PRO A 93 6.67 -13.08 0.20
C PRO A 93 5.34 -12.48 -0.27
N ARG A 94 5.09 -11.21 0.08
CA ARG A 94 3.96 -10.43 -0.43
C ARG A 94 4.46 -9.23 -1.20
N THR A 95 3.95 -9.01 -2.41
CA THR A 95 4.28 -7.84 -3.22
C THR A 95 3.04 -6.99 -3.40
N ILE A 96 3.13 -5.72 -3.03
CA ILE A 96 2.09 -4.70 -3.27
C ILE A 96 2.66 -3.57 -4.13
N LYS A 97 1.79 -2.85 -4.83
CA LYS A 97 2.13 -1.59 -5.49
C LYS A 97 1.96 -0.43 -4.52
N GLN A 98 2.72 0.64 -4.72
CA GLN A 98 2.56 1.87 -3.93
C GLN A 98 1.10 2.37 -3.90
N GLU A 99 0.38 2.25 -5.02
CA GLU A 99 -1.02 2.69 -5.15
C GLU A 99 -2.02 1.82 -4.39
N ASP A 100 -1.64 0.60 -3.98
CA ASP A 100 -2.52 -0.29 -3.18
C ASP A 100 -2.75 0.29 -1.78
N ASN A 101 -1.83 1.13 -1.28
CA ASN A 101 -2.01 1.91 -0.04
C ASN A 101 -3.13 2.97 -0.14
N TYR A 102 -3.62 3.23 -1.36
CA TYR A 102 -4.76 4.06 -1.64
C TYR A 102 -5.90 3.24 -2.26
N GLY A 103 -5.96 1.93 -1.99
CA GLY A 103 -6.76 0.91 -2.67
C GLY A 103 -8.29 1.05 -2.65
N ARG A 104 -8.86 2.09 -2.03
CA ARG A 104 -10.30 2.36 -2.09
C ARG A 104 -10.81 2.42 -3.53
N GLU A 105 -12.02 1.92 -3.75
CA GLU A 105 -12.68 1.99 -5.05
C GLU A 105 -12.96 3.44 -5.45
N ALA A 106 -12.65 3.77 -6.71
CA ALA A 106 -12.82 5.11 -7.23
C ALA A 106 -14.30 5.39 -7.54
N VAL A 107 -14.86 6.44 -6.95
CA VAL A 107 -16.21 6.94 -7.32
C VAL A 107 -16.12 7.85 -8.53
N ALA A 108 -15.01 8.59 -8.66
CA ALA A 108 -14.75 9.48 -9.79
C ALA A 108 -13.23 9.64 -9.99
N TYR A 109 -12.84 10.36 -11.05
CA TYR A 109 -11.44 10.63 -11.36
C TYR A 109 -11.23 12.11 -11.62
N LEU A 110 -10.02 12.62 -11.41
CA LEU A 110 -9.63 13.93 -11.92
C LEU A 110 -9.18 13.80 -13.40
N PRO A 111 -9.13 14.91 -14.16
CA PRO A 111 -8.45 14.94 -15.45
C PRO A 111 -7.04 14.35 -15.34
N THR A 112 -6.59 13.67 -16.40
CA THR A 112 -5.22 13.19 -16.48
C THR A 112 -4.26 14.37 -16.49
N ILE A 113 -3.39 14.43 -15.51
CA ILE A 113 -2.35 15.43 -15.37
C ILE A 113 -1.16 14.96 -16.21
N GLN A 114 -0.73 15.81 -17.15
CA GLN A 114 0.45 15.59 -17.97
C GLN A 114 1.49 16.64 -17.62
N VAL A 115 2.65 16.20 -17.17
CA VAL A 115 3.73 17.06 -16.69
C VAL A 115 4.85 17.11 -17.73
N ARG A 116 5.37 18.31 -17.98
CA ARG A 116 6.58 18.55 -18.80
C ARG A 116 7.60 19.31 -17.96
N GLY A 117 8.88 19.02 -18.14
CA GLY A 117 9.97 19.68 -17.40
C GLY A 117 10.30 19.04 -16.03
N MET A 118 9.61 17.98 -15.62
CA MET A 118 9.88 17.27 -14.37
C MET A 118 9.56 15.77 -14.51
N LYS A 119 10.44 14.92 -13.98
CA LYS A 119 10.27 13.46 -13.95
C LYS A 119 9.77 13.02 -12.58
N ASN A 120 8.78 12.12 -12.54
CA ASN A 120 8.23 11.55 -11.31
C ASN A 120 7.79 12.60 -10.26
N PRO A 121 7.02 13.64 -10.65
CA PRO A 121 6.57 14.66 -9.71
C PRO A 121 5.73 14.06 -8.59
N VAL A 122 5.70 14.74 -7.44
CA VAL A 122 4.70 14.52 -6.41
C VAL A 122 3.40 15.12 -6.86
N VAL A 123 2.31 14.37 -6.74
CA VAL A 123 0.94 14.84 -6.92
C VAL A 123 0.22 14.68 -5.59
N GLN A 124 -0.26 15.79 -5.04
CA GLN A 124 -1.10 15.83 -3.86
C GLN A 124 -2.50 16.32 -4.24
N VAL A 125 -3.51 15.54 -3.90
CA VAL A 125 -4.91 15.85 -4.16
C VAL A 125 -5.58 16.23 -2.85
N ILE A 126 -6.23 17.40 -2.83
CA ILE A 126 -6.93 17.95 -1.68
C ILE A 126 -8.39 18.14 -2.06
N ASP A 127 -9.27 17.63 -1.22
CA ASP A 127 -10.71 17.78 -1.33
C ASP A 127 -11.13 19.17 -0.84
N GLU A 128 -11.66 20.01 -1.73
CA GLU A 128 -11.95 21.40 -1.39
C GLU A 128 -13.11 21.56 -0.40
N SER A 129 -13.98 20.56 -0.25
CA SER A 129 -15.14 20.69 0.64
C SER A 129 -14.79 20.56 2.12
N ASN A 130 -13.67 19.93 2.45
CA ASN A 130 -13.24 19.66 3.83
C ASN A 130 -11.74 19.91 4.05
N GLN A 131 -11.03 20.35 3.01
CA GLN A 131 -9.59 20.62 3.01
C GLN A 131 -8.72 19.40 3.39
N LYS A 132 -9.26 18.18 3.32
CA LYS A 132 -8.53 16.95 3.62
C LYS A 132 -7.73 16.49 2.41
N ILE A 133 -6.54 15.97 2.68
CA ILE A 133 -5.71 15.31 1.68
C ILE A 133 -6.36 13.97 1.33
N VAL A 134 -6.65 13.78 0.04
CA VAL A 134 -7.15 12.50 -0.50
C VAL A 134 -5.99 11.53 -0.70
N CYS A 135 -4.90 12.01 -1.30
CA CYS A 135 -3.66 11.26 -1.46
C CYS A 135 -2.48 12.20 -1.74
N THR A 136 -1.28 11.72 -1.39
CA THR A 136 0.00 12.31 -1.82
C THR A 136 0.86 11.19 -2.39
N LEU A 137 1.16 11.27 -3.68
CA LEU A 137 1.84 10.19 -4.42
C LEU A 137 2.99 10.73 -5.26
N ARG A 138 4.14 10.06 -5.22
CA ARG A 138 5.18 10.22 -6.25
C ARG A 138 4.79 9.40 -7.47
N ILE A 139 4.44 10.05 -8.57
CA ILE A 139 3.98 9.31 -9.74
C ILE A 139 5.16 8.61 -10.42
N ASN A 140 4.87 7.55 -11.18
CA ASN A 140 5.84 6.91 -12.05
C ASN A 140 5.70 7.46 -13.48
N GLY A 141 6.68 8.26 -13.91
CA GLY A 141 6.67 8.96 -15.19
C GLY A 141 6.19 10.40 -15.08
N THR A 142 5.46 10.84 -16.11
CA THR A 142 5.04 12.25 -16.30
C THR A 142 3.54 12.39 -16.53
N SER A 143 2.78 11.32 -16.34
CA SER A 143 1.33 11.32 -16.53
C SER A 143 0.66 10.55 -15.39
N TYR A 144 -0.39 11.10 -14.82
CA TYR A 144 -1.14 10.47 -13.75
C TYR A 144 -2.60 10.90 -13.77
N ARG A 145 -3.51 9.96 -13.53
CA ARG A 145 -4.95 10.23 -13.44
C ARG A 145 -5.40 9.92 -12.01
N PRO A 146 -5.50 10.93 -11.12
CA PRO A 146 -5.88 10.69 -9.74
C PRO A 146 -7.30 10.12 -9.63
N LYS A 147 -7.45 9.03 -8.88
CA LYS A 147 -8.76 8.57 -8.41
C LYS A 147 -9.21 9.38 -7.21
N VAL A 148 -10.51 9.60 -7.10
CA VAL A 148 -11.14 10.26 -5.96
C VAL A 148 -12.38 9.50 -5.51
N PHE A 149 -12.69 9.59 -4.22
CA PHE A 149 -13.69 8.74 -3.57
C PHE A 149 -15.04 9.43 -3.37
N LYS A 150 -15.24 10.57 -4.02
CA LYS A 150 -16.51 11.28 -4.10
C LYS A 150 -16.52 12.19 -5.33
N LYS A 151 -17.69 12.69 -5.71
CA LYS A 151 -17.81 13.74 -6.73
C LYS A 151 -17.59 15.11 -6.08
N GLY A 152 -16.91 16.02 -6.75
CA GLY A 152 -16.64 17.34 -6.20
C GLY A 152 -15.57 18.14 -6.94
N ARG A 153 -15.06 19.17 -6.26
CA ARG A 153 -13.93 19.99 -6.69
C ARG A 153 -12.71 19.71 -5.82
N TYR A 154 -11.55 19.78 -6.45
CA TYR A 154 -10.29 19.40 -5.85
C TYR A 154 -9.21 20.43 -6.18
N THR A 155 -8.34 20.65 -5.20
CA THR A 155 -7.06 21.32 -5.41
C THR A 155 -6.01 20.24 -5.64
N VAL A 156 -5.21 20.40 -6.70
CA VAL A 156 -4.11 19.51 -7.03
C VAL A 156 -2.79 20.29 -6.96
N LYS A 157 -1.90 19.86 -6.07
CA LYS A 157 -0.53 20.35 -6.01
C LYS A 157 0.38 19.36 -6.74
N ILE A 158 1.20 19.84 -7.66
CA ILE A 158 2.13 19.03 -8.45
C ILE A 158 3.52 19.64 -8.34
N GLY A 159 4.57 18.82 -8.21
CA GLY A 159 5.94 19.29 -8.26
C GLY A 159 6.90 18.50 -7.37
N GLU A 160 7.91 19.18 -6.83
CA GLU A 160 8.84 18.61 -5.86
C GLU A 160 8.54 19.17 -4.46
N LEU A 161 8.26 18.27 -3.50
CA LEU A 161 7.95 18.65 -2.12
C LEU A 161 9.09 19.49 -1.53
N ASP A 162 8.73 20.47 -0.71
CA ASP A 162 9.65 21.35 0.02
C ASP A 162 10.60 22.16 -0.89
N THR A 163 10.15 22.45 -2.12
CA THR A 163 10.85 23.35 -3.06
C THR A 163 9.89 24.38 -3.65
N ASP A 164 10.45 25.44 -4.25
CA ASP A 164 9.69 26.43 -5.02
C ASP A 164 9.11 25.86 -6.33
N LYS A 165 9.51 24.64 -6.72
CA LYS A 165 9.02 23.96 -7.93
C LYS A 165 7.72 23.21 -7.66
N MET A 166 6.74 23.92 -7.09
CA MET A 166 5.39 23.41 -6.83
C MET A 166 4.34 24.27 -7.55
N LYS A 167 3.45 23.64 -8.33
CA LYS A 167 2.32 24.28 -9.01
C LYS A 167 1.01 23.82 -8.39
N THR A 168 0.11 24.76 -8.16
CA THR A 168 -1.21 24.49 -7.56
C THR A 168 -2.31 24.77 -8.58
N LEU A 169 -3.19 23.78 -8.78
CA LEU A 169 -4.37 23.88 -9.62
C LEU A 169 -5.61 23.79 -8.72
N LYS A 170 -6.44 24.82 -8.67
CA LYS A 170 -7.65 24.85 -7.85
C LYS A 170 -8.91 24.59 -8.69
N GLY A 171 -9.99 24.17 -8.05
CA GLY A 171 -11.31 24.02 -8.66
C GLY A 171 -11.42 22.91 -9.70
N ILE A 172 -10.53 21.91 -9.64
CA ILE A 172 -10.52 20.80 -10.59
C ILE A 172 -11.71 19.89 -10.31
N ARG A 173 -12.66 19.84 -11.26
CA ARG A 173 -13.87 19.02 -11.13
C ARG A 173 -13.56 17.55 -11.38
N SER A 174 -14.11 16.68 -10.54
CA SER A 174 -14.14 15.24 -10.80
C SER A 174 -14.95 14.91 -12.05
N LEU A 175 -14.52 13.87 -12.76
CA LEU A 175 -15.13 13.32 -13.95
C LEU A 175 -15.61 11.89 -13.67
N PRO A 176 -16.72 11.47 -14.31
CA PRO A 176 -17.10 10.06 -14.33
C PRO A 176 -15.96 9.17 -14.86
N PRO A 177 -15.88 7.88 -14.46
CA PRO A 177 -14.82 6.96 -14.89
C PRO A 177 -14.62 6.89 -16.41
N ASN A 178 -15.73 6.92 -17.17
CA ASN A 178 -15.75 6.85 -18.63
C ASN A 178 -15.39 8.17 -19.35
N LYS A 179 -15.27 9.30 -18.64
CA LYS A 179 -14.90 10.59 -19.25
C LYS A 179 -13.42 10.90 -19.04
N THR A 180 -12.75 11.25 -20.13
CA THR A 180 -11.33 11.64 -20.11
C THR A 180 -11.17 13.11 -20.47
N LYS A 181 -10.43 13.84 -19.64
CA LYS A 181 -9.91 15.19 -19.93
C LYS A 181 -8.43 15.20 -19.57
N LYS A 182 -7.64 16.06 -20.22
CA LYS A 182 -6.22 16.23 -19.93
C LYS A 182 -5.95 17.65 -19.44
N ILE A 183 -5.04 17.79 -18.48
CA ILE A 183 -4.48 19.07 -18.05
C ILE A 183 -2.97 18.98 -18.22
N ARG A 184 -2.38 19.97 -18.90
CA ARG A 184 -0.93 20.05 -19.08
C ARG A 184 -0.34 21.02 -18.06
N VAL A 185 0.69 20.57 -17.35
CA VAL A 185 1.45 21.37 -16.39
C VAL A 185 2.89 21.38 -16.85
N LYS A 186 3.40 22.55 -17.24
CA LYS A 186 4.80 22.73 -17.60
C LYS A 186 5.53 23.27 -16.39
N PHE A 187 6.68 22.71 -16.02
CA PHE A 187 7.62 23.26 -15.06
C PHE A 187 8.72 23.99 -15.79
#